data_AF-A0A8H6UGD2-F1
#
_entry.id   AF-A0A8H6UGD2-F1
#
_cell.length_a   1.000
_cell.length_b   1.000
_cell.length_c   1.000
_cell.angle_alpha   90.00
_cell.angle_beta   90.00
_cell.angle_gamma   90.00
#
_symmetry.space_group_name_H-M   'P 1'
#
loop_
_entity.id
_entity.type
_entity.pdbx_description
1 polymer ?
#
loop_
_entity_poly.entity_id
_entity_poly.type
_entity_poly.pdbx_seq_one_letter_code
_entity_poly.pdbx_strand_id
1 'polypeptide(L)'
;MAEYDDAYEEEFYDEMEEGITSEDCWTVISSFFDTKGLVSQQLDSFDEFISSTMQELVEEQGQVTLDQTLPPDEGEEDPVVLRRYELKFGTVMLSRPSVTEGDGATTIMLPQEARLRNLTYASPLYLGITKRIMEGRERLIADRDEDGTEPDADEDRKARGTYLQWEQKELPADQAKEETVFIGKMPIMLKSKYCILKDLSEQALYNWNECPYDSGAKRRKHSTSF
;
A
#
# COMPACT_ATOMS: atom_id res chain seq x y z
N MET A 1 -19.78 -67.73 26.69
CA MET A 1 -19.50 -66.40 27.26
C MET A 1 -18.04 -66.48 27.71
N ALA A 2 -17.04 -65.97 27.02
CA ALA A 2 -16.95 -65.03 25.91
C ALA A 2 -15.71 -65.39 25.07
N GLU A 3 -15.81 -65.34 23.74
CA GLU A 3 -14.67 -65.43 22.79
C GLU A 3 -14.78 -64.31 21.73
N TYR A 4 -15.51 -63.24 22.05
CA TYR A 4 -15.86 -62.18 21.10
C TYR A 4 -15.19 -60.83 21.41
N ASP A 5 -14.30 -60.77 22.41
CA ASP A 5 -13.67 -59.52 22.88
C ASP A 5 -12.19 -59.41 22.46
N ASP A 6 -11.43 -60.52 22.47
CA ASP A 6 -9.99 -60.54 22.13
C ASP A 6 -9.71 -60.20 20.66
N ALA A 7 -10.55 -60.68 19.73
CA ALA A 7 -10.34 -60.46 18.29
C ALA A 7 -10.55 -59.00 17.87
N TYR A 8 -11.41 -58.26 18.59
CA TYR A 8 -11.65 -56.84 18.34
C TYR A 8 -10.56 -55.96 18.98
N GLU A 9 -9.96 -56.38 20.08
CA GLU A 9 -8.80 -55.68 20.64
C GLU A 9 -7.55 -55.89 19.75
N GLU A 10 -7.24 -57.12 19.30
CA GLU A 10 -6.11 -57.38 18.40
C GLU A 10 -6.19 -56.59 17.08
N GLU A 11 -7.34 -56.57 16.40
CA GLU A 11 -7.52 -55.78 15.16
C GLU A 11 -7.36 -54.26 15.39
N PHE A 12 -7.70 -53.76 16.58
CA PHE A 12 -7.60 -52.33 16.91
C PHE A 12 -6.16 -51.91 17.31
N TYR A 13 -5.35 -52.84 17.82
CA TYR A 13 -3.94 -52.60 18.10
C TYR A 13 -3.07 -52.70 16.85
N ASP A 14 -3.37 -53.61 15.91
CA ASP A 14 -2.66 -53.71 14.62
C ASP A 14 -2.79 -52.43 13.78
N GLU A 15 -3.95 -51.78 13.79
CA GLU A 15 -4.19 -50.52 13.06
C GLU A 15 -3.47 -49.30 13.69
N MET A 16 -3.09 -49.38 14.98
CA MET A 16 -2.31 -48.36 15.67
C MET A 16 -0.79 -48.58 15.62
N GLU A 17 -0.32 -49.74 15.15
CA GLU A 17 1.10 -50.13 15.19
C GLU A 17 1.82 -50.03 13.84
N GLU A 18 1.11 -49.77 12.74
CA GLU A 18 1.73 -49.30 11.48
C GLU A 18 2.23 -47.86 11.66
N GLY A 19 3.38 -47.74 12.34
CA GLY A 19 4.11 -46.49 12.43
C GLY A 19 4.40 -45.93 11.04
N ILE A 20 4.34 -44.60 10.91
CA ILE A 20 4.55 -43.87 9.65
C ILE A 20 5.83 -44.38 8.98
N THR A 21 5.70 -44.96 7.78
CA THR A 21 6.82 -45.49 7.04
C THR A 21 7.61 -44.36 6.37
N SER A 22 8.81 -44.68 5.87
CA SER A 22 9.58 -43.74 5.05
C SER A 22 8.84 -43.36 3.76
N GLU A 23 7.97 -44.22 3.23
CA GLU A 23 7.18 -43.93 2.02
C GLU A 23 6.02 -42.97 2.31
N ASP A 24 5.40 -43.09 3.48
CA ASP A 24 4.39 -42.14 3.95
C ASP A 24 4.99 -40.73 4.12
N CYS A 25 6.22 -40.65 4.61
CA CYS A 25 6.97 -39.38 4.66
C CYS A 25 7.11 -38.75 3.26
N TRP A 26 7.42 -39.53 2.23
CA TRP A 26 7.53 -39.03 0.85
C TRP A 26 6.19 -38.56 0.28
N THR A 27 5.09 -39.22 0.65
CA THR A 27 3.73 -38.81 0.25
C THR A 27 3.37 -37.45 0.85
N VAL A 28 3.68 -37.25 2.14
CA VAL A 28 3.49 -35.95 2.81
C VAL A 28 4.36 -34.88 2.16
N ILE A 29 5.65 -35.16 1.90
CA ILE A 29 6.56 -34.23 1.25
C ILE A 29 6.05 -33.83 -0.16
N SER A 30 5.58 -34.81 -0.94
CA SER A 30 5.05 -34.56 -2.28
C SER A 30 3.80 -33.68 -2.24
N SER A 31 2.85 -33.99 -1.36
CA SER A 31 1.64 -33.16 -1.18
C SER A 31 1.95 -31.73 -0.73
N PHE A 32 2.99 -31.55 0.10
CA PHE A 32 3.47 -30.24 0.51
C PHE A 32 4.02 -29.45 -0.68
N PHE A 33 4.87 -30.07 -1.51
CA PHE A 33 5.43 -29.40 -2.69
C PHE A 33 4.42 -29.15 -3.80
N ASP A 34 3.41 -30.01 -3.96
CA ASP A 34 2.32 -29.79 -4.90
C ASP A 34 1.46 -28.58 -4.50
N THR A 35 1.27 -28.37 -3.20
CA THR A 35 0.46 -27.27 -2.67
C THR A 35 1.23 -25.94 -2.62
N LYS A 36 2.47 -25.96 -2.11
CA LYS A 36 3.26 -24.74 -1.90
C LYS A 36 4.17 -24.40 -3.09
N GLY A 37 4.72 -25.40 -3.76
CA GLY A 37 5.75 -25.22 -4.78
C GLY A 37 7.13 -24.85 -4.20
N LEU A 38 8.17 -24.99 -5.02
CA LEU A 38 9.57 -24.79 -4.58
C LEU A 38 9.94 -23.34 -4.24
N VAL A 39 9.23 -22.35 -4.81
CA VAL A 39 9.62 -20.93 -4.74
C VAL A 39 8.50 -20.07 -4.14
N SER A 40 7.65 -20.68 -3.31
CA SER A 40 6.50 -20.01 -2.70
C SER A 40 6.92 -18.81 -1.86
N GLN A 41 8.00 -18.94 -1.06
CA GLN A 41 8.43 -17.90 -0.12
C GLN A 41 8.68 -16.53 -0.78
N GLN A 42 9.25 -16.52 -1.99
CA GLN A 42 9.51 -15.27 -2.72
C GLN A 42 8.22 -14.63 -3.23
N LEU A 43 7.26 -15.45 -3.64
CA LEU A 43 5.94 -14.99 -4.09
C LEU A 43 5.11 -14.51 -2.89
N ASP A 44 5.10 -15.30 -1.81
CA ASP A 44 4.36 -15.01 -0.58
C ASP A 44 4.82 -13.69 0.04
N SER A 45 6.15 -13.50 0.19
CA SER A 45 6.71 -12.24 0.71
C SER A 45 6.44 -11.04 -0.20
N PHE A 46 6.43 -11.24 -1.53
CA PHE A 46 6.09 -10.16 -2.45
C PHE A 46 4.61 -9.82 -2.40
N ASP A 47 3.73 -10.81 -2.35
CA ASP A 47 2.30 -10.60 -2.32
C ASP A 47 1.86 -9.95 -1.00
N GLU A 48 2.46 -10.35 0.13
CA GLU A 48 2.31 -9.72 1.45
C GLU A 48 2.80 -8.26 1.44
N PHE A 49 3.96 -8.01 0.82
CA PHE A 49 4.50 -6.66 0.70
C PHE A 49 3.54 -5.72 -0.03
N ILE A 50 2.96 -6.16 -1.15
CA ILE A 50 2.04 -5.35 -1.94
C ILE A 50 0.68 -5.22 -1.24
N SER A 51 0.19 -6.24 -0.55
CA SER A 51 -1.14 -6.20 0.08
C SER A 51 -1.19 -5.40 1.37
N SER A 52 -0.13 -5.47 2.18
CA SER A 52 -0.15 -4.96 3.56
C SER A 52 0.97 -3.96 3.80
N THR A 53 2.23 -4.37 3.67
CA THR A 53 3.39 -3.55 4.04
C THR A 53 3.44 -2.21 3.30
N MET A 54 3.04 -2.18 2.02
CA MET A 54 3.01 -0.95 1.24
C MET A 54 1.96 0.05 1.76
N GLN A 55 0.80 -0.43 2.17
CA GLN A 55 -0.24 0.42 2.75
C GLN A 55 0.17 0.89 4.15
N GLU A 56 0.74 0.00 4.98
CA GLU A 56 1.26 0.34 6.30
C GLU A 56 2.34 1.43 6.23
N LEU A 57 3.26 1.37 5.26
CA LEU A 57 4.31 2.37 5.07
C LEU A 57 3.73 3.75 4.73
N VAL A 58 2.69 3.79 3.89
CA VAL A 58 2.02 5.04 3.52
C VAL A 58 1.28 5.63 4.71
N GLU A 59 0.65 4.79 5.53
CA GLU A 59 -0.04 5.19 6.75
C GLU A 59 0.93 5.67 7.83
N GLU A 60 2.12 5.07 7.94
CA GLU A 60 3.17 5.47 8.89
C GLU A 60 3.65 6.91 8.61
N GLN A 61 3.86 7.26 7.34
CA GLN A 61 4.22 8.64 6.97
C GLN A 61 3.01 9.58 7.09
N GLY A 62 1.80 9.10 6.79
CA GLY A 62 0.50 9.65 7.18
C GLY A 62 0.09 10.99 6.57
N GLN A 63 0.91 12.03 6.73
CA GLN A 63 0.65 13.36 6.21
C GLN A 63 1.93 14.17 6.00
N VAL A 64 1.91 15.03 4.97
CA VAL A 64 2.95 16.02 4.71
C VAL A 64 2.35 17.40 4.95
N THR A 65 3.00 18.19 5.82
CA THR A 65 2.65 19.58 6.08
C THR A 65 3.67 20.52 5.45
N LEU A 66 3.19 21.55 4.76
CA LEU A 66 4.00 22.61 4.19
C LEU A 66 3.49 23.96 4.68
N ASP A 67 4.35 24.69 5.38
CA ASP A 67 4.03 26.02 5.89
C ASP A 67 4.59 27.08 4.95
N GLN A 68 3.71 27.91 4.39
CA GLN A 68 4.04 29.06 3.58
C GLN A 68 3.81 30.32 4.41
N THR A 69 4.87 31.09 4.65
CA THR A 69 4.75 32.44 5.23
C THR A 69 4.26 33.42 4.18
N LEU A 70 3.28 34.25 4.53
CA LEU A 70 2.74 35.30 3.68
C LEU A 70 3.09 36.65 4.30
N PRO A 71 3.53 37.64 3.50
CA PRO A 71 3.74 38.99 4.01
C PRO A 71 2.40 39.58 4.46
N PRO A 72 2.32 40.19 5.66
CA PRO A 72 1.09 40.81 6.14
C PRO A 72 0.73 42.02 5.28
N ASP A 73 -0.55 42.19 4.98
CA ASP A 73 -1.07 43.38 4.33
C ASP A 73 -1.41 44.43 5.40
N GLU A 74 -0.88 45.65 5.27
CA GLU A 74 -0.98 46.71 6.30
C GLU A 74 -2.43 47.22 6.51
N GLY A 75 -3.38 46.82 5.64
CA GLY A 75 -4.79 47.23 5.69
C GLY A 75 -5.78 46.21 6.25
N GLU A 76 -5.35 45.01 6.66
CA GLU A 76 -6.22 43.94 7.17
C GLU A 76 -6.18 43.90 8.71
N GLU A 77 -7.35 43.90 9.38
CA GLU A 77 -7.43 43.84 10.85
C GLU A 77 -6.99 42.48 11.45
N ASP A 78 -6.85 41.43 10.62
CA ASP A 78 -6.38 40.09 10.99
C ASP A 78 -5.58 39.44 9.83
N PRO A 79 -4.32 39.84 9.57
CA PRO A 79 -3.59 39.35 8.41
C PRO A 79 -3.29 37.86 8.51
N VAL A 80 -3.40 37.15 7.37
CA VAL A 80 -2.95 35.76 7.26
C VAL A 80 -1.43 35.74 7.17
N VAL A 81 -0.77 35.36 8.26
CA VAL A 81 0.70 35.33 8.36
C VAL A 81 1.27 34.00 7.87
N LEU A 82 0.51 32.91 8.08
CA LEU A 82 0.93 31.55 7.76
C LEU A 82 -0.18 30.81 7.02
N ARG A 83 0.16 30.14 5.93
CA ARG A 83 -0.72 29.23 5.21
C ARG A 83 -0.13 27.83 5.22
N ARG A 84 -0.79 26.91 5.91
CA ARG A 84 -0.38 25.51 6.01
C ARG A 84 -1.15 24.67 5.01
N TYR A 85 -0.43 23.99 4.13
CA TYR A 85 -0.98 22.94 3.27
C TYR A 85 -0.73 21.59 3.94
N GLU A 86 -1.79 20.84 4.18
CA GLU A 86 -1.69 19.47 4.67
C GLU A 86 -2.15 18.52 3.57
N LEU A 87 -1.25 17.62 3.17
CA LEU A 87 -1.54 16.52 2.25
C LEU A 87 -1.67 15.26 3.08
N LYS A 88 -2.83 14.62 3.05
CA LYS A 88 -3.07 13.31 3.67
C LYS A 88 -3.03 12.24 2.61
N PHE A 89 -2.23 11.21 2.85
CA PHE A 89 -2.19 10.05 1.99
C PHE A 89 -3.33 9.10 2.33
N GLY A 90 -4.03 8.62 1.31
CA GLY A 90 -5.13 7.68 1.40
C GLY A 90 -4.69 6.28 0.99
N THR A 91 -5.57 5.57 0.29
CA THR A 91 -5.32 4.18 -0.10
C THR A 91 -4.42 4.08 -1.33
N VAL A 92 -3.49 3.14 -1.29
CA VAL A 92 -2.63 2.78 -2.43
C VAL A 92 -3.39 1.84 -3.37
N MET A 93 -3.41 2.16 -4.66
CA MET A 93 -4.03 1.34 -5.70
C MET A 93 -2.99 0.86 -6.70
N LEU A 94 -2.88 -0.45 -6.86
CA LEU A 94 -2.04 -1.08 -7.87
C LEU A 94 -2.89 -1.57 -9.04
N SER A 95 -2.55 -1.16 -10.26
CA SER A 95 -3.26 -1.61 -11.46
C SER A 95 -2.66 -2.91 -12.03
N ARG A 96 -3.07 -3.34 -13.23
CA ARG A 96 -2.42 -4.47 -13.91
C ARG A 96 -1.14 -3.99 -14.64
N PRO A 97 -0.12 -4.87 -14.79
CA PRO A 97 1.08 -4.56 -15.56
C PRO A 97 0.76 -3.97 -16.93
N SER A 98 1.25 -2.77 -17.19
CA SER A 98 0.91 -2.02 -18.40
C SER A 98 2.04 -1.11 -18.86
N VAL A 99 2.05 -0.84 -20.17
CA VAL A 99 2.97 0.07 -20.83
C VAL A 99 2.19 1.22 -21.43
N THR A 100 2.73 2.42 -21.30
CA THR A 100 2.25 3.59 -22.03
C THR A 100 3.19 3.78 -23.21
N GLU A 101 2.67 3.65 -24.42
CA GLU A 101 3.43 3.81 -25.65
C GLU A 101 3.62 5.31 -25.99
N GLY A 102 4.46 5.61 -26.99
CA GLY A 102 4.80 7.00 -27.34
C GLY A 102 3.63 7.82 -27.90
N ASP A 103 2.53 7.18 -28.27
CA ASP A 103 1.27 7.78 -28.69
C ASP A 103 0.33 8.11 -27.51
N GLY A 104 0.71 7.74 -26.28
CA GLY A 104 -0.07 7.90 -25.07
C GLY A 104 -1.06 6.77 -24.79
N ALA A 105 -1.17 5.76 -25.66
CA ALA A 105 -2.03 4.61 -25.41
C ALA A 105 -1.43 3.73 -24.31
N THR A 106 -2.25 3.33 -23.34
CA THR A 106 -1.82 2.40 -22.27
C THR A 106 -2.38 1.01 -22.57
N THR A 107 -1.48 0.06 -22.79
CA THR A 107 -1.81 -1.34 -23.08
C THR A 107 -1.33 -2.26 -21.96
N ILE A 108 -2.06 -3.35 -21.75
CA ILE A 108 -1.64 -4.38 -20.81
C ILE A 108 -0.38 -5.06 -21.37
N MET A 109 0.67 -5.13 -20.56
CA MET A 109 1.93 -5.74 -20.95
C MET A 109 1.96 -7.19 -20.50
N LEU A 110 2.41 -8.11 -21.35
CA LEU A 110 2.70 -9.50 -20.98
C LEU A 110 4.19 -9.73 -20.69
N PRO A 111 4.55 -10.72 -19.85
CA PRO A 111 5.95 -11.01 -19.56
C PRO A 111 6.82 -11.33 -20.78
N GLN A 112 6.32 -12.13 -21.74
CA GLN A 112 7.00 -12.39 -23.01
C GLN A 112 7.25 -11.10 -23.80
N GLU A 113 6.22 -10.27 -23.95
CA GLU A 113 6.30 -9.02 -24.70
C GLU A 113 7.31 -8.08 -24.06
N ALA A 114 7.27 -7.99 -22.72
CA ALA A 114 8.28 -7.31 -21.96
C ALA A 114 9.65 -7.86 -22.41
N ARG A 115 9.89 -9.17 -22.28
CA ARG A 115 11.17 -9.84 -22.56
C ARG A 115 11.72 -9.48 -23.93
N LEU A 116 10.89 -9.56 -24.97
CA LEU A 116 11.26 -9.26 -26.35
C LEU A 116 11.59 -7.77 -26.56
N ARG A 117 10.87 -6.86 -25.89
CA ARG A 117 11.03 -5.40 -26.04
C ARG A 117 12.04 -4.75 -25.09
N ASN A 118 12.78 -5.52 -24.29
CA ASN A 118 13.73 -4.95 -23.31
C ASN A 118 13.10 -3.97 -22.28
N LEU A 119 11.80 -4.08 -21.98
CA LEU A 119 11.11 -3.20 -21.01
C LEU A 119 11.26 -3.62 -19.53
N THR A 120 10.55 -3.00 -18.60
CA THR A 120 10.42 -3.55 -17.23
C THR A 120 8.97 -3.98 -17.04
N TYR A 121 8.76 -5.23 -16.61
CA TYR A 121 7.41 -5.73 -16.34
C TYR A 121 6.95 -5.13 -15.01
N ALA A 122 6.25 -4.00 -15.09
CA ALA A 122 5.85 -3.21 -13.95
C ALA A 122 4.38 -2.77 -14.08
N SER A 123 3.75 -2.57 -12.93
CA SER A 123 2.40 -2.07 -12.83
C SER A 123 2.38 -0.61 -12.36
N PRO A 124 1.54 0.25 -12.95
CA PRO A 124 1.26 1.59 -12.45
C PRO A 124 0.68 1.55 -11.03
N LEU A 125 1.23 2.41 -10.18
CA LEU A 125 0.83 2.62 -8.79
C LEU A 125 0.19 4.00 -8.66
N TYR A 126 -0.99 4.03 -8.06
CA TYR A 126 -1.76 5.24 -7.78
C TYR A 126 -1.95 5.39 -6.26
N LEU A 127 -2.04 6.62 -5.80
CA LEU A 127 -2.26 6.95 -4.40
C LEU A 127 -3.40 7.96 -4.29
N GLY A 128 -4.36 7.69 -3.42
CA GLY A 128 -5.36 8.68 -3.04
C GLY A 128 -4.73 9.79 -2.20
N ILE A 129 -4.97 11.06 -2.55
CA ILE A 129 -4.46 12.21 -1.81
C ILE A 129 -5.63 13.13 -1.48
N THR A 130 -5.72 13.52 -0.21
CA THR A 130 -6.68 14.53 0.26
C THR A 130 -5.94 15.79 0.68
N LYS A 131 -6.35 16.93 0.15
CA LYS A 131 -5.75 18.24 0.45
C LYS A 131 -6.56 18.99 1.51
N ARG A 132 -5.88 19.57 2.50
CA ARG A 132 -6.44 20.53 3.45
C ARG A 132 -5.58 21.79 3.48
N ILE A 133 -6.24 22.95 3.63
CA ILE A 133 -5.57 24.25 3.75
C ILE A 133 -6.00 24.88 5.06
N MET A 134 -5.03 25.25 5.89
CA MET A 134 -5.23 26.00 7.12
C MET A 134 -4.60 27.38 6.97
N GLU A 135 -5.32 28.42 7.38
CA GLU A 135 -4.85 29.81 7.39
C GLU A 135 -4.65 30.22 8.84
N GLY A 136 -3.43 30.58 9.20
CA GLY A 136 -3.04 31.11 10.49
C GLY A 136 -3.14 32.62 10.48
N ARG A 137 -4.14 33.15 11.17
CA ARG A 137 -4.35 34.60 11.36
C ARG A 137 -3.76 35.02 12.69
N GLU A 138 -3.10 36.17 12.72
CA GLU A 138 -2.52 36.73 13.93
C GLU A 138 -3.58 37.56 14.68
N ARG A 139 -3.94 37.15 15.90
CA ARG A 139 -4.87 37.90 16.79
C ARG A 139 -4.22 38.36 18.08
N LEU A 140 -4.76 39.41 18.66
CA LEU A 140 -4.33 39.96 19.95
C LEU A 140 -4.85 39.09 21.09
N ILE A 141 -4.04 38.90 22.14
CA ILE A 141 -4.42 38.09 23.32
C ILE A 141 -5.62 38.70 24.08
N ALA A 142 -5.81 40.02 24.03
CA ALA A 142 -6.88 40.74 24.72
C ALA A 142 -8.31 40.31 24.29
N ASP A 143 -8.48 39.71 23.11
CA ASP A 143 -9.79 39.31 22.58
C ASP A 143 -10.27 37.93 23.11
N ARG A 144 -9.48 37.25 23.94
CA ARG A 144 -9.82 35.94 24.51
C ARG A 144 -10.61 36.04 25.82
N ASP A 145 -10.54 37.16 26.51
CA ASP A 145 -11.08 37.35 27.86
C ASP A 145 -12.56 37.79 27.89
N GLU A 146 -13.36 37.31 26.93
CA GLU A 146 -14.82 37.54 26.92
C GLU A 146 -15.58 36.57 27.84
N ASP A 147 -14.88 35.72 28.61
CA ASP A 147 -15.44 34.87 29.67
C ASP A 147 -15.37 35.55 31.07
N GLY A 148 -15.54 36.87 31.09
CA GLY A 148 -16.07 37.62 32.23
C GLY A 148 -15.16 37.81 33.45
N THR A 149 -13.84 37.71 33.32
CA THR A 149 -12.93 38.11 34.41
C THR A 149 -12.27 39.44 34.06
N GLU A 150 -12.61 40.51 34.79
CA GLU A 150 -11.95 41.81 34.62
C GLU A 150 -10.45 41.69 34.95
N PRO A 151 -9.55 42.13 34.06
CA PRO A 151 -8.11 42.04 34.31
C PRO A 151 -7.65 43.08 35.34
N ASP A 152 -6.84 42.65 36.31
CA ASP A 152 -6.21 43.51 37.31
C ASP A 152 -5.18 44.46 36.67
N ALA A 153 -5.11 45.70 37.16
CA ALA A 153 -4.33 46.81 36.61
C ALA A 153 -2.78 46.64 36.57
N ASP A 154 -2.24 45.51 37.03
CA ASP A 154 -0.81 45.16 36.93
C ASP A 154 -0.50 44.19 35.76
N GLU A 155 -1.52 43.66 35.06
CA GLU A 155 -1.36 42.77 33.89
C GLU A 155 -1.28 43.48 32.52
N ASP A 156 -1.40 44.81 32.47
CA ASP A 156 -1.33 45.61 31.24
C ASP A 156 -0.02 45.43 30.43
N ARG A 157 1.05 44.97 31.08
CA ARG A 157 2.34 44.68 30.41
C ARG A 157 2.42 43.29 29.77
N LYS A 158 1.51 42.37 30.12
CA LYS A 158 1.45 41.00 29.58
C LYS A 158 0.47 40.86 28.39
N ALA A 159 -0.43 41.82 28.19
CA ALA A 159 -1.49 41.78 27.18
C ALA A 159 -1.05 42.08 25.72
N ARG A 160 0.26 42.18 25.44
CA ARG A 160 0.79 42.51 24.09
C ARG A 160 1.40 41.33 23.35
N GLY A 161 1.04 40.10 23.72
CA GLY A 161 1.36 38.95 22.87
C GLY A 161 0.32 38.84 21.75
N THR A 162 0.76 38.41 20.57
CA THR A 162 -0.10 37.94 19.50
C THR A 162 -0.08 36.40 19.48
N TYR A 163 -1.16 35.77 19.05
CA TYR A 163 -1.22 34.32 18.85
C TYR A 163 -1.75 33.97 17.46
N LEU A 164 -1.32 32.82 16.95
CA LEU A 164 -1.81 32.27 15.67
C LEU A 164 -3.09 31.49 15.88
N GLN A 165 -4.19 32.00 15.33
CA GLN A 165 -5.45 31.29 15.23
C GLN A 165 -5.52 30.56 13.89
N TRP A 166 -5.56 29.23 13.94
CA TRP A 166 -5.70 28.39 12.76
C TRP A 166 -7.17 28.23 12.37
N GLU A 167 -7.51 28.68 11.17
CA GLU A 167 -8.82 28.51 10.57
C GLU A 167 -8.71 27.59 9.36
N GLN A 168 -9.60 26.60 9.25
CA GLN A 168 -9.64 25.73 8.09
C GLN A 168 -10.31 26.47 6.93
N LYS A 169 -9.58 26.65 5.82
CA LYS A 169 -10.17 27.20 4.61
C LYS A 169 -11.01 26.14 3.93
N GLU A 170 -12.30 26.42 3.71
CA GLU A 170 -13.15 25.56 2.89
C GLU A 170 -12.65 25.58 1.44
N LEU A 171 -12.29 24.41 0.93
CA LEU A 171 -11.92 24.21 -0.46
C LEU A 171 -13.19 24.04 -1.31
N PRO A 172 -13.18 24.44 -2.58
CA PRO A 172 -14.24 24.08 -3.52
C PRO A 172 -14.46 22.57 -3.52
N ALA A 173 -15.70 22.12 -3.68
CA ALA A 173 -16.07 20.70 -3.63
C ALA A 173 -15.27 19.79 -4.58
N ASP A 174 -14.68 20.35 -5.63
CA ASP A 174 -13.81 19.64 -6.58
C ASP A 174 -12.40 19.38 -6.00
N GLN A 175 -11.84 20.33 -5.25
CA GLN A 175 -10.51 20.23 -4.63
C GLN A 175 -10.53 19.58 -3.25
N ALA A 176 -11.71 19.45 -2.65
CA ALA A 176 -11.91 18.79 -1.36
C ALA A 176 -12.07 17.26 -1.48
N LYS A 177 -12.26 16.73 -2.69
CA LYS A 177 -12.34 15.29 -2.93
C LYS A 177 -10.96 14.65 -2.91
N GLU A 178 -10.96 13.35 -2.63
CA GLU A 178 -9.77 12.52 -2.78
C GLU A 178 -9.40 12.42 -4.26
N GLU A 179 -8.19 12.87 -4.58
CA GLU A 179 -7.64 12.77 -5.93
C GLU A 179 -6.76 11.52 -6.05
N THR A 180 -6.90 10.77 -7.14
CA THR A 180 -6.05 9.61 -7.41
C THR A 180 -4.85 10.04 -8.24
N VAL A 181 -3.67 10.02 -7.64
CA VAL A 181 -2.44 10.52 -8.25
C VAL A 181 -1.54 9.34 -8.65
N PHE A 182 -1.03 9.35 -9.87
CA PHE A 182 0.00 8.41 -10.30
C PHE A 182 1.32 8.72 -9.60
N ILE A 183 1.83 7.78 -8.81
CA ILE A 183 3.07 7.97 -8.04
C ILE A 183 4.27 7.25 -8.66
N GLY A 184 4.05 6.22 -9.47
CA GLY A 184 5.14 5.50 -10.13
C GLY A 184 4.77 4.13 -10.64
N LYS A 185 5.78 3.33 -11.00
CA LYS A 185 5.60 1.94 -11.46
C LYS A 185 6.29 0.97 -10.51
N MET A 186 5.57 -0.08 -10.11
CA MET A 186 6.07 -1.15 -9.26
C MET A 186 6.43 -2.38 -10.09
N PRO A 187 7.70 -2.85 -10.10
CA PRO A 187 8.07 -4.08 -10.79
C PRO A 187 7.34 -5.29 -10.21
N ILE A 188 6.60 -6.01 -11.06
CA ILE A 188 5.79 -7.16 -10.64
C ILE A 188 6.60 -8.45 -10.76
N MET A 189 6.47 -9.32 -9.76
CA MET A 189 7.10 -10.63 -9.76
C MET A 189 6.29 -11.61 -10.62
N LEU A 190 6.98 -12.41 -11.46
CA LEU A 190 6.30 -13.39 -12.29
C LEU A 190 5.66 -14.48 -11.44
N LYS A 191 4.43 -14.89 -11.80
CA LYS A 191 3.59 -15.84 -11.06
C LYS A 191 3.18 -15.41 -9.63
N SER A 192 3.33 -14.13 -9.28
CA SER A 192 2.73 -13.56 -8.06
C SER A 192 1.23 -13.28 -8.29
N LYS A 193 0.46 -13.06 -7.21
CA LYS A 193 -0.98 -12.72 -7.27
C LYS A 193 -1.31 -11.53 -8.20
N TYR A 194 -0.39 -10.60 -8.37
CA TYR A 194 -0.58 -9.40 -9.20
C TYR A 194 -0.07 -9.56 -10.64
N CYS A 195 0.45 -10.75 -10.99
CA CYS A 195 0.90 -11.08 -12.32
C CYS A 195 -0.23 -11.69 -13.15
N ILE A 196 -0.32 -11.31 -14.43
CA ILE A 196 -1.31 -11.83 -15.38
C ILE A 196 -1.22 -13.36 -15.53
N LEU A 197 -0.04 -13.94 -15.33
CA LEU A 197 0.18 -15.39 -15.51
C LEU A 197 -0.35 -16.27 -14.39
N LYS A 198 -0.79 -15.72 -13.24
CA LYS A 198 -1.12 -16.53 -12.05
C LYS A 198 -2.33 -17.45 -12.27
N ASP A 199 -3.37 -16.93 -12.91
CA ASP A 199 -4.66 -17.61 -13.05
C ASP A 199 -4.88 -18.22 -14.46
N LEU A 200 -3.82 -18.27 -15.28
CA LEU A 200 -3.89 -18.84 -16.63
C LEU A 200 -3.73 -20.35 -16.60
N SER A 201 -4.54 -21.05 -17.42
CA SER A 201 -4.37 -22.49 -17.64
C SER A 201 -3.08 -22.79 -18.42
N GLU A 202 -2.59 -24.02 -18.32
CA GLU A 202 -1.39 -24.44 -19.07
C GLU A 202 -1.54 -24.23 -20.58
N GLN A 203 -2.72 -24.52 -21.13
CA GLN A 203 -3.03 -24.27 -22.54
C GLN A 203 -2.92 -22.78 -22.89
N ALA A 204 -3.43 -21.90 -22.02
CA ALA A 204 -3.28 -20.47 -22.22
C ALA A 204 -1.80 -20.06 -22.16
N LEU A 205 -1.04 -20.55 -21.19
CA LEU A 205 0.40 -20.28 -21.08
C LEU A 205 1.14 -20.68 -22.36
N TYR A 206 0.85 -21.86 -22.93
CA TYR A 206 1.41 -22.26 -24.22
C TYR A 206 1.03 -21.30 -25.36
N ASN A 207 -0.24 -20.87 -25.42
CA ASN A 207 -0.71 -19.90 -26.42
C ASN A 207 -0.01 -18.54 -26.29
N TRP A 208 0.39 -18.16 -25.08
CA TRP A 208 1.14 -16.94 -24.78
C TRP A 208 2.67 -17.16 -24.78
N ASN A 209 3.17 -18.28 -25.31
CA ASN A 209 4.59 -18.69 -25.33
C ASN A 209 5.30 -18.62 -23.96
N GLU A 210 4.56 -18.86 -22.88
CA GLU A 210 5.11 -19.00 -21.54
C GLU A 210 5.23 -20.49 -21.17
N CYS A 211 6.25 -20.82 -20.37
CA CYS A 211 6.47 -22.20 -19.93
C CYS A 211 5.66 -22.47 -18.66
N PRO A 212 4.76 -23.48 -18.64
CA PRO A 212 4.03 -23.86 -17.42
C PRO A 212 4.94 -24.22 -16.25
N TYR A 213 6.08 -24.84 -16.55
CA TYR A 213 7.07 -25.30 -15.56
C TYR A 213 8.05 -24.21 -15.08
N ASP A 214 7.96 -22.97 -15.59
CA ASP A 214 8.78 -21.88 -15.04
C ASP A 214 8.34 -21.60 -13.59
N SER A 215 9.26 -21.71 -12.63
CA SER A 215 8.95 -21.48 -11.22
C SER A 215 8.59 -20.02 -10.91
N GLY A 216 8.84 -19.08 -11.82
CA GLY A 216 8.55 -17.67 -11.63
C GLY A 216 9.48 -17.03 -10.61
N ALA A 217 8.92 -16.22 -9.69
CA ALA A 217 9.63 -15.58 -8.58
C ALA A 217 10.82 -14.68 -8.96
N LYS A 218 10.87 -14.27 -10.23
CA LYS A 218 11.89 -13.37 -10.78
C LYS A 218 11.19 -12.09 -11.22
N ARG A 219 11.90 -10.96 -11.07
CA ARG A 219 11.46 -9.69 -11.63
C ARG A 219 12.22 -9.44 -12.92
N ARG A 220 11.49 -9.02 -13.96
CA ARG A 220 12.10 -8.52 -15.17
C ARG A 220 12.41 -7.05 -14.96
N LYS A 221 13.66 -6.74 -14.61
CA LYS A 221 14.18 -5.37 -14.60
C LYS A 221 15.03 -5.14 -15.85
N HIS A 222 14.70 -4.13 -16.63
CA HIS A 222 15.70 -3.58 -17.55
C HIS A 222 16.63 -2.68 -16.72
N SER A 223 17.92 -2.98 -16.75
CA SER A 223 18.94 -2.10 -16.17
C SER A 223 19.10 -0.89 -17.10
N THR A 224 18.26 0.13 -16.93
CA THR A 224 18.66 1.47 -17.35
C THR A 224 19.73 1.92 -16.36
N SER A 225 20.99 1.75 -16.75
CA SER A 225 22.11 2.45 -16.13
C SER A 225 21.79 3.94 -16.14
N PHE A 226 21.57 4.51 -14.95
CA PHE A 226 21.71 5.95 -14.72
C PHE A 226 23.14 6.21 -14.28
#